data_AF-A0A974DSQ3-F1
#
_entry.id   AF-A0A974DSQ3-F1
#
_cell.length_a   1.000
_cell.length_b   1.000
_cell.length_c   1.000
_cell.angle_alpha   90.00
_cell.angle_beta   90.00
_cell.angle_gamma   90.00
#
_symmetry.space_group_name_H-M   'P 1'
#
loop_
_entity.id
_entity.type
_entity.pdbx_description
1 polymer ?
#
loop_
_entity_poly.entity_id
_entity_poly.type
_entity_poly.pdbx_seq_one_letter_code
_entity_poly.pdbx_strand_id
1 'polypeptide(L)'
;MGKLQKPATLAGTTRQKDTAATTGIKQFFPPSQEVQEPLEEDNMADGPTTSPENHATSDSATEVGNNIEGILTALAQIPNKTDLHSLDSDLKHTIHTETATLKQELANNEELKALAIKLFSEVLDDPGSPPINIERIHRAGVERLQFPTGRFEIKDQILQKARNVDGIMFEDSTVHLHQDLAVSTKTQRRLLKPVTTTLRDHNISYNFPFALVAQKGGKTFALRYPVETPQFCQQLDIPIPDLTEWRNYILVPSEALTTEQLTTPRPKKDFSPSRQWRKRLNANSPARPLSTPLNKRPP
;
A
#
# COMPACT_ATOMS: atom_id res chain seq x y z
N MET A 1 -46.22 45.06 11.96
CA MET A 1 -45.30 46.16 12.30
C MET A 1 -44.20 45.61 13.20
N GLY A 2 -43.06 45.22 12.61
CA GLY A 2 -41.90 44.68 13.34
C GLY A 2 -40.67 45.47 12.94
N LYS A 3 -40.00 46.06 13.94
CA LYS A 3 -38.91 47.03 13.77
C LYS A 3 -37.67 46.37 13.15
N LEU A 4 -37.18 46.96 12.06
CA LEU A 4 -35.86 46.71 11.48
C LEU A 4 -34.77 47.17 12.46
N GLN A 5 -33.81 46.30 12.76
CA GLN A 5 -32.64 46.62 13.56
C GLN A 5 -31.39 46.40 12.71
N LYS A 6 -30.74 47.50 12.32
CA LYS A 6 -29.36 47.52 11.77
C LYS A 6 -28.37 47.40 12.93
N PRO A 7 -27.24 46.73 12.70
CA PRO A 7 -25.94 47.41 12.82
C PRO A 7 -25.01 46.98 11.67
N ALA A 8 -23.80 47.48 11.46
CA ALA A 8 -23.10 48.74 11.71
C ALA A 8 -21.72 48.51 11.07
N THR A 9 -21.28 49.41 10.18
CA THR A 9 -20.01 49.33 9.46
C THR A 9 -18.85 49.82 10.34
N LEU A 10 -17.72 49.11 10.35
CA LEU A 10 -16.39 49.55 10.80
C LEU A 10 -15.40 49.03 9.74
N ALA A 11 -14.82 49.87 8.86
CA ALA A 11 -13.57 50.64 9.06
C ALA A 11 -12.50 49.76 9.74
N GLY A 12 -11.41 49.33 9.10
CA GLY A 12 -10.51 50.04 8.18
C GLY A 12 -9.14 50.06 8.87
N THR A 13 -8.24 49.16 8.51
CA THR A 13 -6.86 49.16 9.05
C THR A 13 -5.84 49.08 7.93
N THR A 14 -4.92 50.02 8.03
CA THR A 14 -3.93 50.49 7.09
C THR A 14 -2.70 49.57 7.02
N ARG A 15 -2.05 49.60 5.85
CA ARG A 15 -0.71 49.09 5.50
C ARG A 15 0.32 49.07 6.64
N GLN A 16 1.14 48.02 6.63
CA GLN A 16 2.58 48.18 6.84
C GLN A 16 3.36 47.38 5.78
N LYS A 17 4.27 48.09 5.12
CA LYS A 17 5.11 47.68 4.01
C LYS A 17 6.53 47.75 4.54
N ASP A 18 7.10 46.62 4.94
CA ASP A 18 8.52 46.54 5.27
C ASP A 18 9.26 45.78 4.17
N THR A 19 10.17 46.52 3.56
CA THR A 19 11.12 46.08 2.55
C THR A 19 12.48 46.23 3.23
N ALA A 20 13.25 45.15 3.35
CA ALA A 20 14.71 45.09 3.20
C ALA A 20 15.33 43.95 4.00
N ALA A 21 16.27 43.27 3.34
CA ALA A 21 17.55 42.77 3.86
C ALA A 21 17.87 41.35 3.40
N THR A 22 18.29 41.28 2.12
CA THR A 22 19.30 40.37 1.60
C THR A 22 20.44 40.15 2.60
N THR A 23 20.53 38.97 3.22
CA THR A 23 21.81 38.40 3.68
C THR A 23 21.70 36.89 3.87
N GLY A 24 22.56 36.10 3.19
CA GLY A 24 23.11 34.88 3.79
C GLY A 24 22.46 33.52 3.49
N ILE A 25 22.20 33.15 2.24
CA ILE A 25 22.06 31.72 1.87
C ILE A 25 23.46 31.14 1.65
N LYS A 26 24.15 30.81 2.75
CA LYS A 26 25.31 29.93 2.80
C LYS A 26 25.28 29.15 4.11
N GLN A 27 24.32 28.23 4.27
CA GLN A 27 24.32 27.34 5.43
C GLN A 27 23.50 26.04 5.29
N PHE A 28 23.23 25.57 4.07
CA PHE A 28 22.46 24.33 3.85
C PHE A 28 23.23 23.18 3.20
N PHE A 29 24.55 23.31 3.03
CA PHE A 29 25.39 22.17 2.69
C PHE A 29 26.41 21.95 3.81
N PRO A 30 26.38 20.81 4.52
CA PRO A 30 27.53 20.42 5.33
C PRO A 30 28.75 20.27 4.40
N PRO A 31 29.96 20.64 4.84
CA PRO A 31 31.16 20.30 4.10
C PRO A 31 31.20 18.78 3.94
N SER A 32 31.39 18.31 2.71
CA SER A 32 31.73 16.91 2.44
C SER A 32 32.93 16.55 3.30
N GLN A 33 32.70 15.77 4.35
CA GLN A 33 33.79 15.04 4.98
C GLN A 33 34.29 14.05 3.92
N GLU A 34 35.50 14.27 3.45
CA GLU A 34 36.33 13.19 2.94
C GLU A 34 36.41 12.13 4.03
N VAL A 35 35.60 11.10 3.88
CA VAL A 35 35.79 9.86 4.60
C VAL A 35 36.99 9.19 3.93
N GLN A 36 38.14 9.24 4.60
CA GLN A 36 39.22 8.30 4.37
C GLN A 36 38.64 6.89 4.53
N GLU A 37 38.62 6.12 3.45
CA GLU A 37 38.44 4.67 3.49
C GLU A 37 39.54 4.05 4.36
N PRO A 38 39.20 3.33 5.43
CA PRO A 38 40.05 2.28 5.93
C PRO A 38 39.84 1.06 5.02
N LEU A 39 40.90 0.68 4.33
CA LEU A 39 41.09 -0.67 3.79
C LEU A 39 40.96 -1.67 4.95
N GLU A 40 39.79 -2.28 5.09
CA GLU A 40 39.64 -3.55 5.79
C GLU A 40 39.10 -4.57 4.79
N GLU A 41 40.04 -5.33 4.24
CA GLU A 41 39.82 -6.61 3.58
C GLU A 41 39.24 -7.58 4.61
N ASP A 42 37.93 -7.80 4.58
CA ASP A 42 37.32 -8.92 5.29
C ASP A 42 36.72 -9.92 4.30
N ASN A 43 37.54 -10.93 4.04
CA ASN A 43 37.16 -12.23 3.54
C ASN A 43 36.05 -12.83 4.40
N MET A 44 34.85 -12.98 3.84
CA MET A 44 33.94 -14.06 4.23
C MET A 44 33.22 -14.57 2.98
N ALA A 45 33.87 -15.57 2.38
CA ALA A 45 33.21 -16.55 1.54
C ALA A 45 32.24 -17.37 2.38
N ASP A 46 30.96 -17.37 2.03
CA ASP A 46 30.03 -18.47 2.31
C ASP A 46 29.09 -18.60 1.11
N GLY A 47 29.61 -19.24 0.07
CA GLY A 47 28.83 -19.70 -1.06
C GLY A 47 28.10 -20.99 -0.70
N PRO A 48 26.81 -21.15 -1.08
CA PRO A 48 26.09 -22.39 -0.86
C PRO A 48 26.71 -23.51 -1.70
N THR A 49 27.15 -24.55 -1.01
CA THR A 49 27.57 -25.84 -1.55
C THR A 49 26.38 -26.52 -2.25
N THR A 50 26.28 -26.33 -3.56
CA THR A 50 25.55 -27.27 -4.44
C THR A 50 26.56 -28.20 -5.07
N SER A 51 26.66 -29.42 -4.53
CA SER A 51 27.26 -30.56 -5.21
C SER A 51 26.50 -30.87 -6.50
N PRO A 52 27.21 -31.11 -7.62
CA PRO A 52 26.81 -32.10 -8.59
C PRO A 52 27.70 -33.33 -8.43
N GLU A 53 27.06 -34.46 -8.14
CA GLU A 53 27.61 -35.79 -8.25
C GLU A 53 28.11 -36.07 -9.67
N ASN A 54 29.35 -36.59 -9.72
CA ASN A 54 29.76 -37.72 -10.55
C ASN A 54 29.35 -37.72 -12.03
N HIS A 55 30.21 -37.13 -12.86
CA HIS A 55 30.51 -37.71 -14.15
C HIS A 55 32.01 -37.96 -14.29
N ALA A 56 32.30 -39.18 -14.74
CA ALA A 56 33.60 -39.80 -14.78
C ALA A 56 34.64 -38.97 -15.53
N THR A 57 35.78 -38.79 -14.88
CA THR A 57 37.08 -38.48 -15.46
C THR A 57 37.40 -39.46 -16.59
N SER A 58 37.27 -38.99 -17.83
CA SER A 58 38.08 -39.50 -18.94
C SER A 58 39.24 -38.53 -19.13
N ASP A 59 40.39 -38.92 -18.58
CA ASP A 59 41.68 -38.39 -18.97
C ASP A 59 41.91 -38.71 -20.46
N SER A 60 41.65 -37.72 -21.30
CA SER A 60 42.22 -37.64 -22.64
C SER A 60 42.95 -36.31 -22.75
N ALA A 61 44.11 -36.27 -22.08
CA ALA A 61 45.18 -35.34 -22.39
C ALA A 61 45.78 -35.74 -23.74
N THR A 62 45.07 -35.44 -24.82
CA THR A 62 45.54 -35.64 -26.19
C THR A 62 45.24 -34.39 -26.99
N GLU A 63 46.29 -33.81 -27.57
CA GLU A 63 46.30 -32.74 -28.56
C GLU A 63 45.91 -31.31 -28.10
N VAL A 64 46.82 -30.69 -27.35
CA VAL A 64 46.99 -29.23 -27.28
C VAL A 64 47.55 -28.64 -28.60
N GLY A 65 47.61 -29.43 -29.68
CA GLY A 65 48.41 -29.13 -30.88
C GLY A 65 47.72 -28.36 -32.00
N ASN A 66 46.40 -28.47 -32.20
CA ASN A 66 45.81 -28.12 -33.51
C ASN A 66 44.55 -27.24 -33.48
N ASN A 67 44.16 -26.65 -32.35
CA ASN A 67 42.96 -25.78 -32.30
C ASN A 67 43.22 -24.30 -32.67
N ILE A 68 44.17 -24.06 -33.58
CA ILE A 68 44.44 -22.70 -34.10
C ILE A 68 43.21 -22.19 -34.87
N GLU A 69 42.53 -23.07 -35.59
CA GLU A 69 41.33 -22.73 -36.36
C GLU A 69 40.15 -22.33 -35.46
N GLY A 70 39.98 -22.99 -34.30
CA GLY A 70 38.98 -22.59 -33.31
C GLY A 70 39.30 -21.25 -32.65
N ILE A 71 40.57 -20.94 -32.39
CA ILE A 71 40.99 -19.64 -31.85
C ILE A 71 40.74 -18.52 -32.88
N LEU A 72 41.10 -18.74 -34.16
CA LEU A 72 40.85 -17.76 -35.23
C LEU A 72 39.35 -17.55 -35.46
N THR A 73 38.55 -18.62 -35.37
CA THR A 73 37.09 -18.53 -35.44
C THR A 73 36.52 -17.75 -34.27
N ALA A 74 37.02 -17.95 -33.05
CA ALA A 74 36.61 -17.19 -31.88
C ALA A 74 37.02 -15.70 -31.96
N LEU A 75 38.22 -15.40 -32.47
CA LEU A 75 38.68 -14.03 -32.69
C LEU A 75 37.88 -13.31 -33.78
N ALA A 76 37.39 -14.03 -34.80
CA ALA A 76 36.52 -13.48 -35.83
C ALA A 76 35.10 -13.14 -35.31
N GLN A 77 34.69 -13.68 -34.15
CA GLN A 77 33.43 -13.34 -33.48
C GLN A 77 33.55 -12.14 -32.54
N ILE A 78 34.75 -11.61 -32.31
CA ILE A 78 34.91 -10.41 -31.48
C ILE A 78 34.29 -9.24 -32.24
N PRO A 79 33.39 -8.46 -31.59
CA PRO A 79 32.78 -7.29 -32.20
C PRO A 79 33.85 -6.37 -32.77
N ASN A 80 33.69 -5.99 -34.03
CA ASN A 80 34.61 -5.06 -34.65
C ASN A 80 34.38 -3.65 -34.09
N LYS A 81 35.30 -2.71 -34.36
CA LYS A 81 35.21 -1.33 -33.87
C LYS A 81 33.89 -0.64 -34.28
N THR A 82 33.37 -0.96 -35.46
CA THR A 82 32.10 -0.43 -35.95
C THR A 82 30.92 -0.95 -35.14
N ASP A 83 30.92 -2.25 -34.79
CA ASP A 83 29.88 -2.88 -33.96
C ASP A 83 29.83 -2.25 -32.55
N LEU A 84 30.99 -1.91 -31.99
CA LEU A 84 31.07 -1.20 -30.70
C LEU A 84 30.52 0.23 -30.80
N HIS A 85 30.76 0.92 -31.92
CA HIS A 85 30.21 2.26 -32.15
C HIS A 85 28.69 2.24 -32.36
N SER A 86 28.15 1.24 -33.07
CA SER A 86 26.70 1.08 -33.20
C SER A 86 26.07 0.76 -31.85
N LEU A 87 26.68 -0.13 -31.05
CA LEU A 87 26.19 -0.45 -29.72
C LEU A 87 26.19 0.77 -28.78
N ASP A 88 27.24 1.60 -28.81
CA ASP A 88 27.29 2.87 -28.05
C ASP A 88 26.19 3.85 -28.50
N SER A 89 25.96 3.97 -29.81
CA SER A 89 24.89 4.81 -30.36
C SER A 89 23.51 4.32 -29.95
N ASP A 90 23.26 3.01 -30.04
CA ASP A 90 21.99 2.38 -29.68
C ASP A 90 21.72 2.49 -28.18
N LEU A 91 22.76 2.31 -27.35
CA LEU A 91 22.66 2.50 -25.91
C LEU A 91 22.32 3.95 -25.55
N LYS A 92 23.00 4.93 -26.18
CA LYS A 92 22.69 6.35 -25.98
C LYS A 92 21.27 6.69 -26.39
N HIS A 93 20.83 6.21 -27.55
CA HIS A 93 19.46 6.41 -28.02
C HIS A 93 18.44 5.80 -27.06
N THR A 94 18.69 4.58 -26.58
CA THR A 94 17.84 3.90 -25.60
C THR A 94 17.73 4.69 -24.31
N ILE A 95 18.86 5.12 -23.72
CA ILE A 95 18.89 5.95 -22.51
C ILE A 95 18.13 7.26 -22.70
N HIS A 96 18.30 7.94 -23.84
CA HIS A 96 17.60 9.18 -24.14
C HIS A 96 16.08 8.97 -24.23
N THR A 97 15.65 7.90 -24.90
CA THR A 97 14.24 7.57 -25.07
C THR A 97 13.58 7.22 -23.74
N GLU A 98 14.23 6.39 -22.92
CA GLU A 98 13.75 6.03 -21.59
C GLU A 98 13.69 7.26 -20.67
N THR A 99 14.72 8.11 -20.69
CA THR A 99 14.74 9.35 -19.90
C THR A 99 13.62 10.31 -20.29
N ALA A 100 13.33 10.45 -21.59
CA ALA A 100 12.22 11.28 -22.07
C ALA A 100 10.86 10.73 -21.60
N THR A 101 10.69 9.41 -21.67
CA THR A 101 9.49 8.72 -21.20
C THR A 101 9.27 8.94 -19.70
N LEU A 102 10.31 8.75 -18.87
CA LEU A 102 10.23 8.97 -17.43
C LEU A 102 9.91 10.44 -17.06
N LYS A 103 10.47 11.40 -17.80
CA LYS A 103 10.16 12.83 -17.61
C LYS A 103 8.69 13.13 -17.91
N GLN A 104 8.15 12.55 -18.99
CA GLN A 104 6.74 12.70 -19.33
C GLN A 104 5.84 12.07 -18.27
N GLU A 105 6.18 10.88 -17.78
CA GLU A 105 5.44 10.24 -16.69
C GLU A 105 5.47 11.07 -15.40
N LEU A 106 6.60 11.69 -15.07
CA LEU A 106 6.72 12.57 -13.90
C LEU A 106 5.83 13.80 -14.03
N ALA A 107 5.81 14.45 -15.20
CA ALA A 107 4.94 15.60 -15.46
C ALA A 107 3.44 15.22 -15.33
N ASN A 108 3.06 14.08 -15.91
CA ASN A 108 1.69 13.55 -15.80
C ASN A 108 1.30 13.26 -14.34
N ASN A 109 2.24 12.81 -13.50
CA ASN A 109 1.99 12.53 -12.09
C ASN A 109 1.78 13.81 -11.27
N GLU A 110 2.49 14.89 -11.57
CA GLU A 110 2.26 16.19 -10.90
C GLU A 110 0.90 16.80 -11.27
N GLU A 111 0.49 16.70 -12.54
CA GLU A 111 -0.86 17.11 -12.96
C GLU A 111 -1.94 16.27 -12.25
N LEU A 112 -1.75 14.94 -12.20
CA LEU A 112 -2.67 14.04 -11.50
C LEU A 112 -2.74 14.34 -10.01
N LYS A 113 -1.61 14.69 -9.39
CA LYS A 113 -1.54 15.10 -7.98
C LYS A 113 -2.29 16.40 -7.74
N ALA A 114 -2.12 17.40 -8.61
CA ALA A 114 -2.86 18.66 -8.52
C ALA A 114 -4.38 18.44 -8.65
N LEU A 115 -4.82 17.60 -9.60
CA LEU A 115 -6.22 17.23 -9.76
C LEU A 115 -6.78 16.50 -8.53
N ALA A 116 -6.02 15.55 -7.98
CA ALA A 116 -6.43 14.83 -6.78
C ALA A 116 -6.54 15.75 -5.55
N ILE A 117 -5.60 16.70 -5.39
CA ILE A 117 -5.68 17.71 -4.32
C ILE A 117 -6.93 18.58 -4.52
N LYS A 118 -7.17 19.09 -5.73
CA LYS A 118 -8.38 19.87 -6.05
C LYS A 118 -9.66 19.10 -5.70
N LEU A 119 -9.77 17.85 -6.16
CA LEU A 119 -10.90 16.97 -5.89
C LEU A 119 -11.09 16.74 -4.38
N PHE A 120 -10.02 16.44 -3.65
CA PHE A 120 -10.13 16.17 -2.21
C PHE A 120 -10.45 17.44 -1.41
N SER A 121 -9.93 18.60 -1.80
CA SER A 121 -10.31 19.88 -1.21
C SER A 121 -11.79 20.20 -1.44
N GLU A 122 -12.32 19.94 -2.63
CA GLU A 122 -13.75 20.08 -2.95
C GLU A 122 -14.62 19.13 -2.11
N VAL A 123 -14.18 17.88 -1.93
CA VAL A 123 -14.87 16.93 -1.03
C VAL A 123 -14.87 17.44 0.41
N LEU A 124 -13.76 18.02 0.89
CA LEU A 124 -13.65 18.49 2.26
C LEU A 124 -14.45 19.77 2.52
N ASP A 125 -14.71 20.62 1.52
CA ASP A 125 -15.46 21.89 1.61
C ASP A 125 -15.11 22.70 2.87
N ASP A 126 -13.83 22.69 3.24
CA ASP A 126 -13.31 23.33 4.44
C ASP A 126 -12.04 24.12 4.10
N PRO A 127 -12.11 25.46 4.05
CA PRO A 127 -10.93 26.29 3.78
C PRO A 127 -9.89 26.24 4.91
N GLY A 128 -10.25 25.72 6.09
CA GLY A 128 -9.34 25.52 7.22
C GLY A 128 -8.68 24.13 7.28
N SER A 129 -9.00 23.24 6.33
CA SER A 129 -8.42 21.89 6.31
C SER A 129 -6.89 21.94 6.11
N PRO A 130 -6.12 21.08 6.80
CA PRO A 130 -4.67 21.06 6.65
C PRO A 130 -4.28 20.72 5.21
N PRO A 131 -3.14 21.22 4.70
CA PRO A 131 -2.68 20.93 3.35
C PRO A 131 -2.64 19.42 3.08
N ILE A 132 -3.27 19.00 2.00
CA ILE A 132 -3.31 17.59 1.59
C ILE A 132 -1.97 17.23 0.95
N ASN A 133 -1.11 16.56 1.70
CA ASN A 133 0.16 16.07 1.18
C ASN A 133 0.00 14.66 0.58
N ILE A 134 -0.03 14.60 -0.76
CA ILE A 134 -0.02 13.32 -1.49
C ILE A 134 1.44 12.94 -1.76
N GLU A 135 1.92 11.89 -1.09
CA GLU A 135 3.29 11.39 -1.28
C GLU A 135 3.47 10.80 -2.68
N ARG A 136 2.52 10.00 -3.15
CA ARG A 136 2.55 9.35 -4.47
C ARG A 136 1.15 9.23 -5.04
N ILE A 137 1.06 9.34 -6.36
CA ILE A 137 -0.14 9.07 -7.13
C ILE A 137 0.24 8.32 -8.40
N HIS A 138 -0.60 7.37 -8.80
CA HIS A 138 -0.40 6.58 -10.00
C HIS A 138 -1.75 6.08 -10.52
N ARG A 139 -1.79 5.73 -11.80
CA ARG A 139 -2.93 5.05 -12.41
C ARG A 139 -2.90 3.56 -12.05
N ALA A 140 -4.07 2.94 -11.93
CA ALA A 140 -4.15 1.51 -11.65
C ALA A 140 -3.45 0.70 -12.76
N GLY A 141 -2.68 -0.33 -12.40
CA GLY A 141 -1.94 -1.19 -13.33
C GLY A 141 -0.41 -1.03 -13.25
N VAL A 142 0.07 0.02 -12.60
CA VAL A 142 1.51 0.18 -12.31
C VAL A 142 1.87 -0.63 -11.05
N GLU A 143 3.00 -1.34 -11.09
CA GLU A 143 3.45 -2.18 -9.97
C GLU A 143 3.61 -1.35 -8.68
N ARG A 144 3.10 -1.90 -7.58
CA ARG A 144 3.15 -1.24 -6.27
C ARG A 144 4.40 -1.67 -5.51
N LEU A 145 5.30 -0.73 -5.28
CA LEU A 145 6.30 -0.83 -4.23
C LEU A 145 5.61 -0.79 -2.84
N GLN A 146 6.13 -1.55 -1.87
CA GLN A 146 5.63 -1.52 -0.48
C GLN A 146 6.12 -0.25 0.21
N PHE A 147 5.23 0.43 0.94
CA PHE A 147 5.55 1.69 1.62
C PHE A 147 5.18 1.70 3.09
N PRO A 148 5.88 2.51 3.91
CA PRO A 148 5.58 2.67 5.31
C PRO A 148 4.16 3.22 5.52
N THR A 149 3.55 2.73 6.58
CA THR A 149 2.19 3.08 7.01
C THR A 149 2.17 4.51 7.56
N GLY A 150 1.74 5.48 6.75
CA GLY A 150 1.58 6.88 7.16
C GLY A 150 0.34 7.14 8.02
N ARG A 151 0.25 8.36 8.57
CA ARG A 151 -0.90 8.89 9.30
C ARG A 151 -2.14 9.00 8.38
N PHE A 152 -3.29 8.47 8.83
CA PHE A 152 -4.48 8.26 7.99
C PHE A 152 -5.63 9.22 8.26
N GLU A 153 -5.47 10.21 9.14
CA GLU A 153 -6.56 11.04 9.63
C GLU A 153 -7.25 11.81 8.49
N ILE A 154 -6.47 12.45 7.60
CA ILE A 154 -7.02 13.19 6.46
C ILE A 154 -7.73 12.27 5.46
N LYS A 155 -7.18 11.07 5.25
CA LYS A 155 -7.76 10.05 4.36
C LYS A 155 -9.11 9.58 4.89
N ASP A 156 -9.20 9.33 6.19
CA ASP A 156 -10.43 8.88 6.83
C ASP A 156 -11.51 9.98 6.81
N GLN A 157 -11.12 11.25 6.97
CA GLN A 157 -12.04 12.39 6.81
C GLN A 157 -12.59 12.48 5.38
N ILE A 158 -11.72 12.42 4.37
CA ILE A 158 -12.12 12.43 2.95
C ILE A 158 -13.07 11.27 2.65
N LEU A 159 -12.70 10.04 3.04
CA LEU A 159 -13.52 8.85 2.80
C LEU A 159 -14.84 8.87 3.59
N GLN A 160 -14.86 9.46 4.78
CA GLN A 160 -16.09 9.62 5.54
C GLN A 160 -17.03 10.60 4.86
N LYS A 161 -16.52 11.76 4.42
CA LYS A 161 -17.33 12.77 3.74
C LYS A 161 -17.81 12.27 2.38
N ALA A 162 -16.94 11.61 1.61
CA ALA A 162 -17.28 10.96 0.35
C ALA A 162 -18.39 9.90 0.46
N ARG A 163 -18.51 9.21 1.61
CA ARG A 163 -19.59 8.25 1.87
C ARG A 163 -20.93 8.90 2.20
N ASN A 164 -20.90 10.13 2.70
CA ASN A 164 -22.10 10.88 3.09
C ASN A 164 -22.71 11.66 1.90
N VAL A 165 -21.95 11.87 0.83
CA VAL A 165 -22.42 12.52 -0.40
C VAL A 165 -22.81 11.47 -1.44
N ASP A 166 -23.90 11.70 -2.16
CA ASP A 166 -24.39 10.80 -3.21
C ASP A 166 -23.61 11.02 -4.52
N GLY A 167 -22.33 10.62 -4.49
CA GLY A 167 -21.38 10.89 -5.57
C GLY A 167 -20.71 12.27 -5.43
N ILE A 168 -19.47 12.37 -5.93
CA ILE A 168 -18.71 13.61 -5.95
C ILE A 168 -18.76 14.14 -7.38
N MET A 169 -19.34 15.32 -7.59
CA MET A 169 -19.34 15.95 -8.91
C MET A 169 -17.99 16.61 -9.15
N PHE A 170 -17.35 16.32 -10.28
CA PHE A 170 -16.10 16.93 -10.71
C PHE A 170 -16.09 17.05 -12.23
N GLU A 171 -16.04 18.28 -12.75
CA GLU A 171 -16.01 18.57 -14.20
C GLU A 171 -17.10 17.79 -14.97
N ASP A 172 -18.36 17.95 -14.52
CA ASP A 172 -19.56 17.29 -15.06
C ASP A 172 -19.62 15.77 -14.94
N SER A 173 -18.64 15.15 -14.27
CA SER A 173 -18.57 13.71 -14.04
C SER A 173 -18.85 13.36 -12.58
N THR A 174 -19.49 12.21 -12.34
CA THR A 174 -19.64 11.65 -10.99
C THR A 174 -18.46 10.74 -10.67
N VAL A 175 -17.69 11.12 -9.64
CA VAL A 175 -16.54 10.38 -9.15
C VAL A 175 -16.90 9.63 -7.86
N HIS A 176 -16.46 8.38 -7.77
CA HIS A 176 -16.61 7.56 -6.57
C HIS A 176 -15.24 7.28 -5.94
N LEU A 177 -15.12 7.60 -4.64
CA LEU A 177 -13.92 7.29 -3.88
C LEU A 177 -14.09 5.99 -3.11
N HIS A 178 -13.13 5.08 -3.30
CA HIS A 178 -13.10 3.80 -2.62
C HIS A 178 -11.79 3.61 -1.87
N GLN A 179 -11.87 2.98 -0.70
CA GLN A 179 -10.69 2.52 0.00
C GLN A 179 -10.04 1.39 -0.80
N ASP A 180 -8.75 1.52 -1.05
CA ASP A 180 -7.95 0.43 -1.59
C ASP A 180 -7.75 -0.65 -0.51
N LEU A 181 -8.20 -1.85 -0.80
CA LEU A 181 -8.25 -2.98 0.13
C LEU A 181 -7.75 -4.22 -0.57
N ALA A 182 -7.02 -5.04 0.19
CA ALA A 182 -6.64 -6.38 -0.26
C ALA A 182 -7.88 -7.17 -0.70
N VAL A 183 -7.70 -8.03 -1.71
CA VAL A 183 -8.78 -8.87 -2.25
C VAL A 183 -9.43 -9.72 -1.16
N SER A 184 -8.62 -10.31 -0.27
CA SER A 184 -9.11 -11.09 0.88
C SER A 184 -10.01 -10.27 1.81
N THR A 185 -9.65 -9.02 2.10
CA THR A 185 -10.48 -8.11 2.90
C THR A 185 -11.79 -7.76 2.20
N LYS A 186 -11.75 -7.51 0.88
CA LYS A 186 -12.97 -7.28 0.09
C LYS A 186 -13.88 -8.50 0.11
N THR A 187 -13.32 -9.70 -0.06
CA THR A 187 -14.07 -10.97 0.01
C THR A 187 -14.67 -11.17 1.40
N GLN A 188 -13.91 -10.97 2.46
CA GLN A 188 -14.42 -11.07 3.84
C GLN A 188 -15.57 -10.10 4.09
N ARG A 189 -15.48 -8.84 3.62
CA ARG A 189 -16.58 -7.87 3.69
C ARG A 189 -17.85 -8.37 2.98
N ARG A 190 -17.70 -9.00 1.81
CA ARG A 190 -18.83 -9.56 1.05
C ARG A 190 -19.48 -10.72 1.81
N LEU A 191 -18.69 -11.62 2.37
CA LEU A 191 -19.17 -12.79 3.12
C LEU A 191 -19.86 -12.40 4.43
N LEU A 192 -19.51 -11.25 5.00
CA LEU A 192 -20.16 -10.70 6.20
C LEU A 192 -21.42 -9.87 5.91
N LYS A 193 -21.78 -9.71 4.62
CA LYS A 193 -22.95 -8.91 4.23
C LYS A 193 -24.23 -9.31 4.97
N PRO A 194 -24.58 -10.61 5.15
CA PRO A 194 -25.77 -11.00 5.89
C PRO A 194 -25.82 -10.41 7.32
N VAL A 195 -24.72 -10.52 8.08
CA VAL A 195 -24.64 -9.94 9.44
C VAL A 195 -24.78 -8.42 9.39
N THR A 196 -24.07 -7.75 8.48
CA THR A 196 -24.10 -6.28 8.41
C THR A 196 -25.45 -5.71 7.99
N THR A 197 -26.25 -6.47 7.22
CA THR A 197 -27.63 -6.13 6.90
C THR A 197 -28.49 -6.23 8.15
N THR A 198 -28.45 -7.34 8.88
CA THR A 198 -29.18 -7.50 10.15
C THR A 198 -28.81 -6.42 11.17
N LEU A 199 -27.53 -6.10 11.33
CA LEU A 199 -27.09 -5.00 12.20
C LEU A 199 -27.73 -3.67 11.80
N ARG A 200 -27.81 -3.38 10.50
CA ARG A 200 -28.45 -2.16 9.98
C ARG A 200 -29.95 -2.15 10.26
N ASP A 201 -30.64 -3.28 10.03
CA ASP A 201 -32.08 -3.40 10.24
C ASP A 201 -32.47 -3.19 11.71
N HIS A 202 -31.58 -3.53 12.64
CA HIS A 202 -31.72 -3.29 14.07
C HIS A 202 -31.14 -1.96 14.56
N ASN A 203 -30.75 -1.04 13.66
CA ASN A 203 -30.13 0.25 13.98
C ASN A 203 -28.87 0.14 14.86
N ILE A 204 -28.09 -0.93 14.69
CA ILE A 204 -26.84 -1.16 15.42
C ILE A 204 -25.68 -0.57 14.60
N SER A 205 -24.96 0.39 15.19
CA SER A 205 -23.78 0.98 14.56
C SER A 205 -22.65 -0.05 14.47
N TYR A 206 -21.98 -0.12 13.32
CA TYR A 206 -20.87 -1.02 13.11
C TYR A 206 -19.74 -0.42 12.25
N ASN A 207 -18.54 -0.98 12.39
CA ASN A 207 -17.37 -0.65 11.58
C ASN A 207 -16.59 -1.93 11.20
N PHE A 208 -15.86 -1.89 10.08
CA PHE A 208 -15.10 -3.02 9.54
C PHE A 208 -13.76 -2.63 8.89
N PRO A 209 -12.66 -2.48 9.65
CA PRO A 209 -11.34 -2.49 9.05
C PRO A 209 -10.72 -3.90 8.99
N PHE A 210 -10.80 -4.68 10.09
CA PHE A 210 -10.20 -6.03 10.21
C PHE A 210 -11.09 -7.06 10.91
N ALA A 211 -12.01 -6.59 11.74
CA ALA A 211 -13.05 -7.37 12.40
C ALA A 211 -14.34 -6.55 12.35
N LEU A 212 -15.49 -7.24 12.42
CA LEU A 212 -16.77 -6.55 12.49
C LEU A 212 -17.00 -6.11 13.94
N VAL A 213 -16.94 -4.81 14.17
CA VAL A 213 -17.14 -4.20 15.49
C VAL A 213 -18.50 -3.56 15.50
N ALA A 214 -19.36 -3.92 16.44
CA ALA A 214 -20.71 -3.38 16.61
C ALA A 214 -20.85 -2.73 17.99
N GLN A 215 -21.65 -1.66 18.08
CA GLN A 215 -21.92 -0.95 19.33
C GLN A 215 -23.42 -0.95 19.65
N LYS A 216 -23.79 -1.45 20.83
CA LYS A 216 -25.18 -1.47 21.33
C LYS A 216 -25.18 -1.18 22.83
N GLY A 217 -25.96 -0.18 23.25
CA GLY A 217 -26.10 0.20 24.67
C GLY A 217 -24.77 0.60 25.34
N GLY A 218 -23.92 1.36 24.65
CA GLY A 218 -22.60 1.78 25.14
C GLY A 218 -21.55 0.67 25.24
N LYS A 219 -21.91 -0.58 24.87
CA LYS A 219 -20.99 -1.71 24.82
C LYS A 219 -20.53 -1.97 23.40
N THR A 220 -19.27 -2.37 23.26
CA THR A 220 -18.65 -2.72 21.98
C THR A 220 -18.46 -4.23 21.91
N PHE A 221 -18.92 -4.84 20.82
CA PHE A 221 -18.80 -6.26 20.53
C PHE A 221 -17.99 -6.43 19.25
N ALA A 222 -17.19 -7.49 19.15
CA ALA A 222 -16.35 -7.75 17.98
C ALA A 222 -16.54 -9.19 17.50
N LEU A 223 -16.74 -9.35 16.20
CA LEU A 223 -16.79 -10.63 15.50
C LEU A 223 -15.52 -10.76 14.66
N ARG A 224 -14.59 -11.60 15.13
CA ARG A 224 -13.30 -11.85 14.47
C ARG A 224 -13.35 -13.14 13.65
N TYR A 225 -14.03 -14.16 14.18
CA TYR A 225 -14.08 -15.49 13.57
C TYR A 225 -15.51 -15.99 13.36
N PRO A 226 -15.77 -16.83 12.32
CA PRO A 226 -17.09 -17.38 12.07
C PRO A 226 -17.67 -18.19 13.25
N VAL A 227 -16.81 -18.81 14.05
CA VAL A 227 -17.20 -19.60 15.24
C VAL A 227 -17.80 -18.72 16.34
N GLU A 228 -17.45 -17.43 16.39
CA GLU A 228 -17.95 -16.48 17.39
C GLU A 228 -19.34 -15.92 17.02
N THR A 229 -19.83 -16.18 15.80
CA THR A 229 -21.08 -15.62 15.27
C THR A 229 -22.28 -15.86 16.19
N PRO A 230 -22.54 -17.08 16.73
CA PRO A 230 -23.70 -17.31 17.59
C PRO A 230 -23.67 -16.45 18.85
N GLN A 231 -22.51 -16.39 19.52
CA GLN A 231 -22.33 -15.58 20.73
C GLN A 231 -22.46 -14.08 20.43
N PHE A 232 -21.84 -13.62 19.33
CA PHE A 232 -21.91 -12.22 18.90
C PHE A 232 -23.35 -11.78 18.61
N CYS A 233 -24.10 -12.60 17.87
CA CYS A 233 -25.50 -12.31 17.54
C CYS A 233 -26.39 -12.35 18.79
N GLN A 234 -26.17 -13.33 19.68
CA GLN A 234 -26.90 -13.43 20.94
C GLN A 234 -26.67 -12.20 21.84
N GLN A 235 -25.43 -11.72 21.96
CA GLN A 235 -25.10 -10.53 22.75
C GLN A 235 -25.73 -9.24 22.19
N LEU A 236 -25.94 -9.20 20.88
CA LEU A 236 -26.59 -8.09 20.19
C LEU A 236 -28.10 -8.27 20.07
N ASP A 237 -28.66 -9.40 20.51
CA ASP A 237 -30.08 -9.73 20.41
C ASP A 237 -30.57 -9.60 18.95
N ILE A 238 -29.87 -10.28 18.04
CA ILE A 238 -30.21 -10.37 16.61
C ILE A 238 -30.26 -11.84 16.16
N PRO A 239 -31.06 -12.17 15.12
CA PRO A 239 -31.08 -13.52 14.57
C PRO A 239 -29.70 -13.91 14.02
N ILE A 240 -29.34 -15.20 14.14
CA ILE A 240 -28.07 -15.72 13.63
C ILE A 240 -28.20 -15.93 12.11
N PRO A 241 -27.47 -15.18 11.27
CA PRO A 241 -27.49 -15.40 9.83
C PRO A 241 -26.65 -16.62 9.44
N ASP A 242 -26.95 -17.23 8.30
CA ASP A 242 -26.10 -18.26 7.73
C ASP A 242 -24.79 -17.65 7.21
N LEU A 243 -23.66 -18.15 7.75
CA LEU A 243 -22.30 -17.76 7.38
C LEU A 243 -21.46 -18.96 6.94
N THR A 244 -22.10 -19.98 6.37
CA THR A 244 -21.42 -21.18 5.87
C THR A 244 -20.33 -20.85 4.85
N GLU A 245 -20.58 -19.91 3.94
CA GLU A 245 -19.55 -19.47 2.97
C GLU A 245 -18.32 -18.86 3.65
N TRP A 246 -18.51 -18.08 4.73
CA TRP A 246 -17.40 -17.48 5.48
C TRP A 246 -16.59 -18.54 6.25
N ARG A 247 -17.28 -19.53 6.81
CA ARG A 247 -16.64 -20.70 7.44
C ARG A 247 -15.78 -21.44 6.42
N ASN A 248 -16.34 -21.72 5.25
CA ASN A 248 -15.62 -22.40 4.16
C ASN A 248 -14.41 -21.57 3.71
N TYR A 249 -14.56 -20.26 3.53
CA TYR A 249 -13.45 -19.39 3.11
C TYR A 249 -12.26 -19.40 4.08
N ILE A 250 -12.49 -19.49 5.40
CA ILE A 250 -11.43 -19.48 6.40
C ILE A 250 -10.87 -20.88 6.69
N LEU A 251 -11.73 -21.90 6.66
CA LEU A 251 -11.40 -23.26 7.11
C LEU A 251 -10.95 -24.19 5.99
N VAL A 252 -11.26 -23.90 4.71
CA VAL A 252 -10.78 -24.73 3.60
C VAL A 252 -9.25 -24.76 3.65
N PRO A 253 -8.65 -25.92 3.95
CA PRO A 253 -7.20 -26.06 3.93
C PRO A 253 -6.73 -25.74 2.53
N SER A 254 -5.76 -24.84 2.39
CA SER A 254 -5.17 -24.46 1.10
C SER A 254 -4.44 -25.62 0.39
N GLU A 255 -4.54 -26.84 0.94
CA GLU A 255 -3.82 -28.06 0.55
C GLU A 255 -4.39 -28.72 -0.71
N ALA A 256 -5.58 -28.31 -1.18
CA ALA A 256 -6.13 -28.78 -2.46
C ALA A 256 -5.53 -28.09 -3.71
N LEU A 257 -4.57 -27.16 -3.54
CA LEU A 257 -3.78 -26.61 -4.64
C LEU A 257 -2.45 -27.36 -4.85
N THR A 258 -2.25 -28.46 -4.13
CA THR A 258 -1.07 -29.31 -4.29
C THR A 258 -1.29 -30.20 -5.51
N THR A 259 -0.67 -29.80 -6.62
CA THR A 259 -0.10 -30.72 -7.61
C THR A 259 -1.12 -31.62 -8.33
N GLU A 260 -1.75 -31.11 -9.38
CA GLU A 260 -1.74 -31.80 -10.68
C GLU A 260 -2.38 -30.90 -11.75
N GLN A 261 -1.69 -30.80 -12.89
CA GLN A 261 -2.08 -30.10 -14.12
C GLN A 261 -2.02 -28.55 -14.13
N LEU A 262 -0.85 -28.01 -14.49
CA LEU A 262 -0.79 -27.02 -15.57
C LEU A 262 0.59 -26.95 -16.24
N THR A 263 0.75 -27.71 -17.32
CA THR A 263 1.70 -27.42 -18.40
C THR A 263 1.13 -26.28 -19.26
N THR A 264 0.99 -25.06 -18.73
CA THR A 264 0.88 -23.84 -19.57
C THR A 264 1.23 -22.59 -18.75
N PRO A 265 2.19 -21.76 -19.19
CA PRO A 265 2.64 -20.61 -18.41
C PRO A 265 1.64 -19.46 -18.58
N ARG A 266 0.74 -19.30 -17.60
CA ARG A 266 0.23 -17.98 -17.24
C ARG A 266 0.38 -17.79 -15.73
N PRO A 267 1.15 -16.79 -15.27
CA PRO A 267 1.31 -16.52 -13.85
C PRO A 267 0.03 -15.88 -13.32
N LYS A 268 -0.99 -16.68 -13.02
CA LYS A 268 -2.08 -16.26 -12.12
C LYS A 268 -1.58 -16.46 -10.71
N LYS A 269 -1.25 -15.35 -10.06
CA LYS A 269 -0.81 -15.30 -8.67
C LYS A 269 -2.01 -15.63 -7.78
N ASP A 270 -2.11 -16.87 -7.32
CA ASP A 270 -3.17 -17.31 -6.42
C ASP A 270 -3.01 -16.63 -5.06
N PHE A 271 -3.94 -15.70 -4.78
CA PHE A 271 -4.00 -14.95 -3.54
C PHE A 271 -4.68 -15.77 -2.44
N SER A 272 -4.02 -16.83 -1.98
CA SER A 272 -4.38 -17.44 -0.70
C SER A 272 -3.99 -16.48 0.44
N PRO A 273 -4.87 -16.16 1.40
CA PRO A 273 -4.55 -15.26 2.50
C PRO A 273 -3.34 -15.76 3.31
N SER A 274 -2.19 -15.08 3.20
CA SER A 274 -0.93 -15.42 3.87
C SER A 274 -1.09 -15.71 5.37
N ARG A 275 -0.52 -16.81 5.88
CA ARG A 275 -0.48 -17.16 7.32
C ARG A 275 -0.11 -15.99 8.25
N GLN A 276 0.53 -14.93 7.75
CA GLN A 276 0.81 -13.69 8.47
C GLN A 276 -0.44 -12.93 8.96
N TRP A 277 -1.61 -13.03 8.29
CA TRP A 277 -2.82 -12.34 8.75
C TRP A 277 -3.30 -12.85 10.12
N ARG A 278 -3.19 -14.17 10.35
CA ARG A 278 -3.54 -14.80 11.65
C ARG A 278 -2.65 -14.28 12.78
N LYS A 279 -1.37 -14.00 12.51
CA LYS A 279 -0.42 -13.48 13.52
C LYS A 279 -0.70 -12.02 13.90
N ARG A 280 -1.07 -11.17 12.94
CA ARG A 280 -1.32 -9.73 13.19
C ARG A 280 -2.58 -9.47 14.03
N LEU A 281 -3.62 -10.29 13.92
CA LEU A 281 -4.87 -10.14 14.68
C LEU A 281 -4.70 -10.41 16.19
N ASN A 282 -3.74 -11.27 16.58
CA ASN A 282 -3.49 -11.56 17.99
C ASN A 282 -2.66 -10.46 18.68
N ALA A 283 -1.73 -9.81 17.97
CA ALA A 283 -0.82 -8.81 18.54
C ALA A 283 -1.49 -7.47 18.91
N ASN A 284 -2.58 -7.08 18.23
CA ASN A 284 -3.27 -5.80 18.47
C ASN A 284 -4.47 -5.91 19.42
N SER A 285 -4.56 -6.96 20.24
CA SER A 285 -5.62 -7.02 21.25
C SER A 285 -5.35 -6.00 22.35
N PRO A 286 -6.28 -5.08 22.65
CA PRO A 286 -6.18 -4.26 23.86
C PRO A 286 -6.07 -5.21 25.04
N ALA A 287 -5.01 -5.05 25.85
CA ALA A 287 -4.86 -5.80 27.09
C ALA A 287 -6.19 -5.66 27.86
N ARG A 288 -6.83 -6.80 28.17
CA ARG A 288 -8.01 -6.84 29.03
C ARG A 288 -7.67 -6.01 30.28
N PRO A 289 -8.45 -4.97 30.62
CA PRO A 289 -8.23 -4.30 31.89
C PRO A 289 -8.35 -5.34 32.99
N LEU A 290 -7.30 -5.44 33.80
CA LEU A 290 -7.22 -6.35 34.94
C LEU A 290 -8.42 -6.06 35.83
N SER A 291 -9.35 -7.00 35.91
CA SER A 291 -10.56 -6.89 36.72
C SER A 291 -10.15 -6.63 38.17
N THR A 292 -10.37 -5.41 38.65
CA THR A 292 -10.15 -5.04 40.05
C THR A 292 -11.05 -5.88 40.96
N PRO A 293 -10.52 -6.47 42.04
CA PRO A 293 -11.29 -7.29 42.95
C PRO A 293 -12.39 -6.48 43.64
N LEU A 294 -13.59 -7.05 43.62
CA LEU A 294 -14.81 -6.54 44.22
C LEU A 294 -14.63 -6.43 45.75
N ASN A 295 -14.56 -5.20 46.26
CA ASN A 295 -14.48 -4.94 47.70
C ASN A 295 -15.72 -5.50 48.42
N LYS A 296 -15.47 -6.37 49.40
CA LYS A 296 -16.47 -6.89 50.33
C LYS A 296 -17.02 -5.75 51.17
N ARG A 297 -18.35 -5.62 51.22
CA ARG A 297 -19.06 -4.74 52.15
C ARG A 297 -18.84 -5.24 53.58
N PRO A 298 -18.52 -4.36 54.55
CA PRO A 298 -18.54 -4.72 55.97
C PRO A 298 -19.99 -4.77 56.50
N PRO A 299 -20.20 -5.47 57.63
CA PRO A 299 -21.52 -5.80 58.18
C PRO A 299 -22.33 -4.59 58.68
#